data_AF-A0A534X4K7-F1
#
_entry.id   AF-A0A534X4K7-F1
#
_cell.length_a   1.000
_cell.length_b   1.000
_cell.length_c   1.000
_cell.angle_alpha   90.00
_cell.angle_beta   90.00
_cell.angle_gamma   90.00
#
_symmetry.space_group_name_H-M   'P 1'
#
loop_
_entity.id
_entity.type
_entity.pdbx_description
1 polymer ?
#
loop_
_entity_poly.entity_id
_entity_poly.type
_entity_poly.pdbx_seq_one_letter_code
_entity_poly.pdbx_strand_id
1 'polypeptide(L)'
;MGSIVAYKCPSCGFATEQLSVGWGKAGRARFWGGLAVCGECKDLIVVDLSEQRADRRDRRCAKCNAPVKLIEGTVDRIPCPRCGAALRHATLGSWS
;
A
#
# COMPACT_ATOMS: atom_id res chain seq x y z
N MET A 1 -6.53 17.76 0.02
CA MET A 1 -7.26 17.07 1.09
C MET A 1 -7.37 15.58 0.84
N GLY A 2 -6.89 14.79 1.80
CA GLY A 2 -6.98 13.33 1.80
C GLY A 2 -6.92 12.74 3.20
N SER A 3 -7.00 11.42 3.28
CA SER A 3 -6.88 10.60 4.49
C SER A 3 -5.49 9.98 4.57
N ILE A 4 -4.97 9.86 5.78
CA ILE A 4 -3.79 9.02 6.08
C ILE A 4 -4.35 7.71 6.63
N VAL A 5 -3.99 6.59 6.02
CA VAL A 5 -4.46 5.25 6.39
C VAL A 5 -3.28 4.31 6.59
N ALA A 6 -3.46 3.27 7.39
CA ALA A 6 -2.52 2.15 7.48
C ALA A 6 -3.30 0.84 7.55
N TYR A 7 -2.74 -0.24 7.01
CA TYR A 7 -3.36 -1.55 7.08
C TYR A 7 -2.80 -2.32 8.26
N LYS A 8 -3.69 -2.76 9.15
CA LYS A 8 -3.34 -3.47 10.37
C LYS A 8 -3.95 -4.86 10.38
N CYS A 9 -3.17 -5.84 10.79
CA CYS A 9 -3.62 -7.20 11.01
C CYS A 9 -4.14 -7.32 12.46
N PRO A 10 -5.44 -7.62 12.66
CA PRO A 10 -5.97 -7.82 14.01
C PRO A 10 -5.44 -9.09 14.68
N SER A 11 -4.98 -10.08 13.89
CA SER A 11 -4.56 -11.39 14.40
C SER A 11 -3.11 -11.42 14.88
N CYS A 12 -2.19 -10.73 14.21
CA CYS A 12 -0.74 -10.78 14.54
C CYS A 12 -0.11 -9.41 14.81
N GLY A 13 -0.89 -8.33 14.77
CA GLY A 13 -0.40 -6.97 15.04
C GLY A 13 0.48 -6.37 13.93
N PHE A 14 0.68 -7.06 12.80
CA PHE A 14 1.36 -6.49 11.63
C PHE A 14 0.69 -5.19 11.20
N ALA A 15 1.47 -4.14 10.95
CA ALA A 15 1.00 -2.88 10.40
C ALA A 15 1.87 -2.47 9.22
N THR A 16 1.25 -1.98 8.15
CA THR A 16 1.96 -1.33 7.06
C THR A 16 2.40 0.08 7.47
N GLU A 17 3.31 0.67 6.70
CA GLU A 17 3.58 2.10 6.78
C GLU A 17 2.34 2.93 6.44
N GLN A 18 2.43 4.24 6.71
CA GLN A 18 1.34 5.17 6.49
C GLN A 18 1.16 5.42 4.98
N LEU A 19 -0.07 5.29 4.51
CA LEU A 19 -0.48 5.59 3.14
C LEU A 19 -1.34 6.85 3.14
N SER A 20 -0.98 7.82 2.30
CA SER A 20 -1.84 8.97 2.03
C SER A 20 -2.78 8.66 0.86
N VAL A 21 -4.08 8.89 1.04
CA VAL A 21 -5.15 8.59 0.08
C VAL A 21 -6.07 9.81 -0.06
N GLY A 22 -6.10 10.45 -1.22
CA GLY A 22 -6.97 11.61 -1.49
C GLY A 22 -8.20 11.29 -2.35
N TRP A 23 -9.30 12.04 -2.18
CA TRP A 23 -10.48 12.00 -3.06
C TRP A 23 -10.66 13.37 -3.74
N GLY A 24 -10.68 13.42 -5.08
CA GLY A 24 -10.96 14.63 -5.88
C GLY A 24 -9.79 15.19 -6.69
N LYS A 25 -10.07 16.23 -7.50
CA LYS A 25 -9.32 16.97 -8.57
C LYS A 25 -7.81 17.29 -8.38
N ALA A 26 -7.08 16.70 -7.44
CA ALA A 26 -5.64 16.86 -7.25
C ALA A 26 -4.78 16.17 -8.33
N GLY A 27 -5.42 15.57 -9.35
CA GLY A 27 -4.75 14.84 -10.42
C GLY A 27 -4.09 13.54 -9.95
N ARG A 28 -3.67 12.70 -10.89
CA ARG A 28 -2.90 11.46 -10.65
C ARG A 28 -1.54 11.67 -9.95
N ALA A 29 -1.25 12.88 -9.47
CA ALA A 29 0.10 13.35 -9.15
C ALA A 29 0.37 13.58 -7.66
N ARG A 30 -0.60 13.44 -6.76
CA ARG A 30 -0.33 13.46 -5.31
C ARG A 30 -1.14 12.38 -4.58
N PHE A 31 -0.42 11.30 -4.27
CA PHE A 31 -0.72 10.21 -3.34
C PHE A 31 -1.94 9.33 -3.66
N TRP A 32 -1.70 8.38 -4.57
CA TRP A 32 -2.35 7.08 -4.51
C TRP A 32 -1.34 6.16 -3.80
N GLY A 33 -1.46 5.96 -2.49
CA GLY A 33 -0.68 4.92 -1.82
C GLY A 33 -1.10 3.57 -2.37
N GLY A 34 -0.33 3.00 -3.29
CA GLY A 34 -0.55 1.65 -3.76
C GLY A 34 0.01 0.69 -2.72
N LEU A 35 -0.75 -0.30 -2.29
CA LEU A 35 -0.12 -1.46 -1.68
C LEU A 35 0.44 -2.32 -2.80
N ALA A 36 1.66 -2.79 -2.63
CA ALA A 36 2.20 -3.82 -3.49
C ALA A 36 2.60 -5.03 -2.65
N VAL A 37 2.40 -6.21 -3.22
CA VAL A 37 2.83 -7.47 -2.63
C VAL A 37 4.01 -8.01 -3.42
N CYS A 38 5.05 -8.43 -2.73
CA CYS A 38 6.14 -9.16 -3.35
C CYS A 38 5.71 -10.60 -3.66
N GLY A 39 5.92 -11.08 -4.88
CA GLY A 39 5.58 -12.47 -5.24
C GLY A 39 6.41 -13.52 -4.48
N GLU A 40 7.67 -13.20 -4.19
CA GLU A 40 8.62 -14.09 -3.51
C GLU A 40 8.46 -14.02 -1.99
N CYS A 41 8.69 -12.83 -1.44
CA CYS A 41 8.71 -12.61 0.00
C CYS A 41 7.31 -12.52 0.62
N LYS A 42 6.26 -12.46 -0.23
CA LYS A 42 4.87 -12.15 0.16
C LYS A 42 4.69 -10.88 0.95
N ASP A 43 5.73 -10.07 1.05
CA ASP A 43 5.76 -8.88 1.90
C ASP A 43 4.91 -7.77 1.30
N LEU A 44 4.25 -7.01 2.16
CA LEU A 44 3.44 -5.86 1.77
C LEU A 44 4.26 -4.59 1.92
N ILE A 45 4.38 -3.85 0.83
CA ILE A 45 5.07 -2.58 0.79
C ILE A 45 4.13 -1.47 0.36
N VAL A 46 4.32 -0.29 0.93
CA VAL A 46 3.68 0.94 0.47
C VAL A 46 4.50 1.48 -0.68
N VAL A 47 3.87 1.71 -1.82
CA VAL A 47 4.50 2.32 -2.97
C VAL A 47 3.84 3.64 -3.31
N ASP A 48 4.67 4.65 -3.51
CA ASP A 48 4.23 5.96 -3.95
C ASP A 48 3.87 5.88 -5.45
N LEU A 49 2.59 6.05 -5.78
CA LEU A 49 2.15 6.13 -7.17
C LEU A 49 2.25 7.55 -7.75
N SER A 50 2.59 8.56 -6.95
CA SER A 50 2.83 9.93 -7.43
C SER A 50 4.18 10.09 -8.14
N GLU A 51 5.11 9.17 -7.88
CA GLU A 51 6.41 9.14 -8.54
C GLU A 51 6.27 8.72 -10.01
N GLN A 52 6.19 9.71 -10.90
CA GLN A 52 6.03 9.51 -12.35
C GLN A 52 7.23 8.83 -13.03
N ARG A 53 8.39 8.78 -12.37
CA ARG A 53 9.64 8.27 -12.95
C ARG A 53 9.81 6.77 -12.81
N ALA A 54 9.15 6.14 -11.83
CA ALA A 54 9.22 4.70 -11.64
C ALA A 54 8.14 4.04 -12.49
N ASP A 55 8.53 3.41 -13.61
CA ASP A 55 7.62 2.55 -14.35
C ASP A 55 7.07 1.48 -13.39
N ARG A 56 5.80 1.07 -13.57
CA ARG A 56 5.16 0.08 -12.70
C ARG A 56 5.95 -1.24 -12.65
N ARG A 57 6.75 -1.51 -13.69
CA ARG A 57 7.60 -2.69 -13.86
C ARG A 57 8.91 -2.62 -13.06
N ASP A 58 9.35 -1.43 -12.66
CA ASP A 58 10.62 -1.22 -11.97
C ASP A 58 10.49 -1.25 -10.44
N ARG A 59 9.26 -1.39 -9.93
CA ARG A 59 8.99 -1.47 -8.50
C ARG A 59 9.47 -2.82 -7.98
N ARG A 60 10.42 -2.78 -7.04
CA ARG A 60 11.05 -3.96 -6.46
C ARG A 60 10.90 -3.98 -4.96
N CYS A 61 10.86 -5.18 -4.39
CA CYS A 61 10.81 -5.37 -2.96
C CYS A 61 12.14 -4.95 -2.34
N ALA A 62 12.12 -4.07 -1.34
CA ALA A 62 13.34 -3.62 -0.65
C ALA A 62 14.14 -4.77 0.02
N LYS A 63 13.49 -5.91 0.33
CA LYS A 63 14.13 -7.06 0.97
C LYS A 63 14.78 -8.04 0.00
N CYS A 64 14.06 -8.42 -1.06
CA CYS A 64 14.49 -9.47 -1.98
C CYS A 64 14.74 -8.99 -3.41
N ASN A 65 14.60 -7.69 -3.68
CA ASN A 65 14.76 -7.06 -5.00
C ASN A 65 13.91 -7.68 -6.13
N ALA A 66 12.95 -8.54 -5.75
CA ALA A 66 12.04 -9.20 -6.67
C ALA A 66 10.95 -8.22 -7.13
N PRO A 67 10.37 -8.42 -8.32
CA PRO A 67 9.27 -7.58 -8.79
C PRO A 67 8.08 -7.66 -7.84
N VAL A 68 7.44 -6.51 -7.62
CA VAL A 68 6.25 -6.41 -6.76
C VAL A 68 5.02 -6.18 -7.61
N LYS A 69 3.91 -6.79 -7.21
CA LYS A 69 2.62 -6.63 -7.87
C LYS A 69 1.78 -5.63 -7.10
N LEU A 70 1.40 -4.54 -7.76
CA LEU A 70 0.45 -3.57 -7.24
C LEU A 70 -0.89 -4.25 -6.95
N ILE A 71 -1.42 -4.00 -5.76
CA ILE A 71 -2.78 -4.30 -5.35
C ILE A 71 -3.61 -3.10 -5.81
N GLU A 72 -4.15 -3.19 -7.02
CA GLU A 72 -5.01 -2.17 -7.60
C GLU A 72 -6.45 -2.32 -7.09
N GLY A 73 -7.07 -1.19 -6.74
CA GLY A 73 -8.49 -1.11 -6.38
C GLY A 73 -8.82 -1.45 -4.92
N THR A 74 -10.12 -1.39 -4.62
CA THR A 74 -10.72 -1.75 -3.33
C THR A 74 -10.67 -3.26 -3.16
N VAL A 75 -9.47 -3.84 -3.04
CA VAL A 75 -9.34 -5.25 -2.64
C VAL A 75 -9.85 -5.33 -1.20
N ASP A 76 -11.09 -5.77 -1.05
CA ASP A 76 -11.81 -5.83 0.23
C ASP A 76 -11.09 -6.68 1.28
N ARG A 77 -10.15 -7.55 0.85
CA ARG A 77 -9.41 -8.46 1.72
C ARG A 77 -7.96 -8.60 1.28
N ILE A 78 -7.11 -7.72 1.78
CA ILE A 78 -5.65 -7.86 1.65
C ILE A 78 -5.19 -8.88 2.71
N PRO A 79 -4.60 -10.03 2.32
CA PRO A 79 -4.12 -11.01 3.29
C PRO A 79 -2.85 -10.51 3.98
N CYS A 80 -2.73 -10.76 5.28
CA CYS A 80 -1.54 -10.43 6.05
C CYS A 80 -0.36 -11.32 5.62
N PRO A 81 0.82 -10.75 5.36
CA PRO A 81 2.01 -11.53 4.96
C PRO A 81 2.50 -12.49 6.05
N ARG A 82 2.18 -12.21 7.32
CA ARG A 82 2.65 -13.01 8.45
C ARG A 82 1.73 -14.17 8.82
N CYS A 83 0.41 -13.99 8.72
CA CYS A 83 -0.55 -14.97 9.22
C CYS A 83 -1.72 -15.25 8.26
N GLY A 84 -1.75 -14.62 7.09
CA GLY A 84 -2.81 -14.79 6.09
C GLY A 84 -4.16 -14.14 6.42
N ALA A 85 -4.35 -13.65 7.65
CA ALA A 85 -5.60 -13.00 8.07
C ALA A 85 -5.84 -11.70 7.30
N ALA A 86 -7.11 -11.36 7.04
CA ALA A 86 -7.46 -10.14 6.34
C ALA A 86 -7.03 -8.89 7.13
N LEU A 87 -6.27 -8.01 6.48
CA LEU A 87 -5.90 -6.71 7.02
C LEU A 87 -7.12 -5.78 7.03
N ARG A 88 -7.19 -4.93 8.05
CA ARG A 88 -8.19 -3.87 8.16
C ARG A 88 -7.52 -2.53 7.90
N HIS A 89 -8.20 -1.66 7.16
CA HIS A 89 -7.79 -0.28 7.04
C HIS A 89 -8.03 0.44 8.37
N ALA A 90 -7.07 1.24 8.81
CA ALA A 90 -7.19 2.12 9.96
C ALA A 90 -6.85 3.54 9.50
N THR A 91 -7.79 4.46 9.63
CA THR A 91 -7.56 5.88 9.35
C THR A 91 -6.76 6.47 10.51
N LEU A 92 -5.57 6.98 10.20
CA LEU A 92 -4.66 7.61 11.16
C LEU A 92 -4.88 9.11 11.27
N GLY A 93 -5.45 9.73 10.24
CA GLY A 93 -5.74 11.16 10.22
C GLY A 93 -6.16 11.63 8.84
N SER A 94 -6.19 12.94 8.67
CA SER A 94 -6.39 13.61 7.39
C SER A 94 -5.32 14.67 7.18
N TRP A 95 -5.08 15.01 5.91
CA TRP A 95 -4.17 16.08 5.51
C TRP A 95 -4.88 17.03 4.56
N SER A 96 -4.58 18.33 4.68
CA SER A 96 -5.13 19.39 3.85
C SER A 96 -4.35 19.58 2.56
#